data_AF-A0A4Q3J7F7-F1
#
_entry.id   AF-A0A4Q3J7F7-F1
#
_cell.length_a   1.000
_cell.length_b   1.000
_cell.length_c   1.000
_cell.angle_alpha   90.00
_cell.angle_beta   90.00
_cell.angle_gamma   90.00
#
_symmetry.space_group_name_H-M   'P 1'
#
loop_
_entity.id
_entity.type
_entity.pdbx_description
1 polymer ?
#
loop_
_entity_poly.entity_id
_entity_poly.type
_entity_poly.pdbx_seq_one_letter_code
_entity_poly.pdbx_strand_id
1 'polypeptide(L)' 'MTGEVADLWRYPVSSMAGERMAQLRVEAGGVAGDRIWGLLDAATGRIASPGREKHFIGVPRAHARAVGKGVALS' A
#
# COMPACT_ATOMS: atom_id res chain seq x y z
N MET A 1 19.49 -21.81 -10.80
CA MET A 1 19.94 -20.87 -9.77
C MET A 1 18.75 -20.58 -8.88
N THR A 2 18.91 -20.66 -7.56
CA THR A 2 17.87 -20.35 -6.57
C THR A 2 18.37 -19.22 -5.68
N GLY A 3 17.45 -18.48 -5.06
CA GLY A 3 17.74 -17.41 -4.12
C GLY A 3 16.86 -17.52 -2.87
N GLU A 4 17.12 -16.64 -1.91
CA GLU A 4 16.39 -16.57 -0.64
C GLU A 4 15.53 -15.30 -0.57
N VAL A 5 14.40 -15.38 0.12
CA VAL A 5 13.53 -14.21 0.36
C VAL A 5 14.18 -13.35 1.43
N ALA A 6 14.58 -12.12 1.07
CA ALA A 6 15.19 -11.19 2.01
C ALA A 6 14.16 -10.55 2.95
N ASP A 7 13.03 -10.09 2.42
CA ASP A 7 11.98 -9.42 3.18
C ASP A 7 10.61 -9.63 2.53
N LEU A 8 9.56 -9.54 3.35
CA LEU A 8 8.17 -9.52 2.91
C LEU A 8 7.55 -8.17 3.26
N TRP A 9 6.77 -7.61 2.33
CA TRP A 9 6.11 -6.33 2.50
C TRP A 9 4.66 -6.41 2.05
N ARG A 10 3.77 -5.70 2.75
CA ARG A 10 2.38 -5.48 2.36
C ARG A 10 2.12 -3.98 2.22
N TYR A 11 1.40 -3.58 1.18
CA TYR A 11 1.06 -2.20 0.86
C TYR A 11 -0.46 -2.04 0.87
N PRO A 12 -1.09 -1.90 2.04
CA PRO A 12 -2.55 -1.97 2.14
C PRO A 12 -3.27 -0.81 1.44
N VAL A 13 -2.60 0.33 1.25
CA VAL A 13 -3.12 1.50 0.51
C VAL A 13 -2.29 1.72 -0.76
N SER A 14 -2.96 1.88 -1.89
CA SER A 14 -2.31 2.19 -3.17
C SER A 14 -1.43 3.43 -3.08
N SER A 15 -0.23 3.34 -3.66
CA SER A 15 0.75 4.42 -3.77
C SER A 15 1.35 4.93 -2.45
N MET A 16 1.04 4.33 -1.31
CA MET A 16 1.64 4.63 0.00
C MET A 16 2.75 3.65 0.36
N ALA A 17 3.62 4.03 1.30
CA ALA A 17 4.59 3.11 1.87
C ALA A 17 3.89 2.03 2.70
N GLY A 18 4.41 0.80 2.64
CA GLY A 18 3.80 -0.37 3.28
C GLY A 18 4.34 -0.68 4.67
N GLU A 19 4.04 -1.91 5.10
CA GLU A 19 4.50 -2.53 6.34
C GLU A 19 5.37 -3.76 6.04
N ARG A 20 6.44 -3.94 6.82
CA ARG A 20 7.24 -5.16 6.77
C ARG A 20 6.50 -6.28 7.50
N MET A 21 6.50 -7.47 6.92
CA MET A 21 5.76 -8.62 7.40
C MET A 21 6.70 -9.78 7.70
N ALA A 22 6.41 -10.54 8.76
CA ALA A 22 7.11 -11.80 9.02
C ALA A 22 6.58 -12.94 8.14
N GLN A 23 5.30 -12.88 7.79
CA GLN A 23 4.59 -13.88 6.99
C GLN A 23 3.49 -13.20 6.16
N LEU A 24 3.23 -13.74 4.98
CA LEU A 24 2.18 -13.29 4.07
C LEU A 24 1.37 -14.48 3.58
N ARG A 25 0.05 -14.29 3.48
CA ARG A 25 -0.83 -15.22 2.78
C ARG A 25 -0.90 -14.84 1.31
N VAL A 26 -0.52 -15.76 0.44
CA VAL A 26 -0.63 -15.59 -1.02
C VAL A 26 -1.88 -16.31 -1.50
N GLU A 27 -2.70 -15.58 -2.25
CA GLU A 27 -3.93 -16.05 -2.87
C GLU A 27 -3.84 -15.86 -4.40
N ALA A 28 -4.82 -16.34 -5.15
CA ALA A 28 -4.81 -16.23 -6.62
C ALA A 28 -4.70 -14.77 -7.10
N GLY A 29 -5.22 -13.81 -6.31
CA GLY A 29 -5.14 -12.37 -6.59
C GLY A 29 -3.88 -11.67 -6.08
N GLY A 30 -2.96 -12.40 -5.44
CA GLY A 30 -1.75 -11.84 -4.83
C GLY A 30 -1.78 -11.93 -3.30
N VAL A 31 -1.07 -11.01 -2.64
CA VAL A 31 -0.97 -10.99 -1.18
C VAL A 31 -2.29 -10.54 -0.56
N ALA A 32 -2.83 -11.33 0.38
CA ALA A 32 -4.05 -10.98 1.08
C ALA A 32 -3.93 -9.61 1.79
N GLY A 33 -4.85 -8.71 1.50
CA GLY A 33 -4.89 -7.35 2.04
C GLY A 33 -3.91 -6.36 1.39
N ASP A 34 -3.22 -6.74 0.32
CA ASP A 34 -2.40 -5.82 -0.47
C ASP A 34 -3.28 -4.95 -1.38
N ARG A 35 -3.02 -3.64 -1.39
CA ARG A 35 -3.65 -2.62 -2.27
C ARG A 35 -5.18 -2.62 -2.29
N ILE A 36 -5.83 -3.00 -1.19
CA ILE A 36 -7.29 -3.02 -1.08
C ILE A 36 -7.90 -1.64 -0.75
N TRP A 37 -7.07 -0.66 -0.39
CA TRP A 37 -7.46 0.72 -0.12
C TRP A 37 -6.83 1.70 -1.12
N GLY A 38 -7.45 2.87 -1.27
CA GLY A 38 -6.92 3.98 -2.06
C GLY A 38 -7.16 5.31 -1.36
N LEU A 39 -6.33 6.30 -1.70
CA LEU A 39 -6.52 7.69 -1.26
C LEU A 39 -7.29 8.45 -2.34
N LEU A 40 -8.31 9.19 -1.91
CA LEU A 40 -9.07 10.12 -2.74
C LEU A 40 -8.95 11.51 -2.14
N ASP A 41 -8.61 12.49 -2.97
CA ASP A 41 -8.70 13.88 -2.56
C ASP A 41 -10.17 14.30 -2.48
N ALA A 42 -10.62 14.61 -1.27
CA ALA A 42 -12.02 14.95 -1.00
C ALA A 42 -12.46 16.25 -1.71
N ALA A 43 -11.53 17.17 -2.01
CA ALA A 43 -11.86 18.42 -2.68
C ALA A 43 -12.06 18.25 -4.19
N THR A 44 -11.28 17.37 -4.83
CA THR A 44 -11.29 17.21 -6.29
C THR A 44 -11.94 15.90 -6.75
N GLY A 45 -12.20 14.95 -5.85
CA GLY A 45 -12.68 13.62 -6.17
C GLY A 45 -11.65 12.74 -6.89
N ARG A 46 -10.39 13.18 -7.00
CA ARG A 46 -9.35 12.47 -7.75
C ARG A 46 -8.70 11.39 -6.88
N ILE A 47 -8.48 10.22 -7.48
CA ILE A 47 -7.72 9.14 -6.85
C ILE A 47 -6.23 9.45 -6.94
N ALA A 48 -5.50 9.22 -5.85
CA ALA A 48 -4.08 9.48 -5.77
C ALA A 48 -3.29 8.73 -6.84
N SER A 49 -2.53 9.49 -7.65
CA SER A 49 -1.69 8.98 -8.72
C SER A 49 -0.34 9.72 -8.77
N PRO A 50 0.56 9.53 -7.79
CA PRO A 50 1.81 10.29 -7.66
C PRO A 50 2.75 10.20 -8.86
N GLY A 51 2.69 9.10 -9.63
CA GLY A 51 3.46 8.95 -10.87
C GLY A 51 2.94 9.79 -12.04
N ARG A 52 1.75 10.40 -11.93
CA ARG A 52 1.08 11.16 -13.00
C ARG A 52 0.81 12.61 -12.61
N GLU A 53 0.67 12.89 -11.33
CA GLU A 53 0.21 14.19 -10.84
C GLU A 53 1.03 14.69 -9.65
N LYS A 54 1.62 15.88 -9.78
CA LYS A 54 2.43 16.51 -8.72
C LYS A 54 1.65 16.74 -7.42
N HIS A 55 0.33 16.92 -7.51
CA HIS A 55 -0.55 17.09 -6.35
C HIS A 55 -0.42 15.93 -5.34
N PHE A 56 -0.15 14.71 -5.82
CA PHE A 56 -0.04 13.51 -4.97
C PHE A 56 1.39 13.13 -4.61
N ILE A 57 2.42 13.94 -4.92
CA ILE A 57 3.83 13.55 -4.73
C ILE A 57 4.21 13.22 -3.28
N GLY A 58 3.43 13.69 -2.31
CA GLY A 58 3.59 13.37 -0.89
C GLY A 58 3.05 11.99 -0.48
N VAL A 59 2.12 11.41 -1.25
CA VAL A 59 1.42 10.15 -0.89
C VAL A 59 2.38 8.99 -0.63
N PRO A 60 3.44 8.76 -1.44
CA PRO A 60 4.40 7.69 -1.18
C PRO A 60 5.21 7.83 0.11
N ARG A 61 5.19 9.01 0.76
CA ARG A 61 5.97 9.27 2.00
C ARG A 61 5.23 8.87 3.27
N ALA A 62 3.90 8.72 3.19
CA ALA A 62 3.10 8.30 4.33
C ALA A 62 3.05 6.76 4.38
N HIS A 63 3.10 6.21 5.60
CA HIS A 63 3.03 4.77 5.83
C HIS A 63 1.60 4.32 6.08
N ALA A 64 1.25 3.16 5.53
CA ALA A 64 -0.01 2.49 5.77
C ALA A 64 0.22 1.10 6.36
N ARG A 65 -0.55 0.77 7.40
CA ARG A 65 -0.57 -0.57 8.02
C ARG A 65 -2.00 -1.09 8.11
N ALA A 66 -2.23 -2.35 7.79
CA ALA A 66 -3.56 -2.96 7.98
C ALA A 66 -3.87 -3.12 9.47
N VAL A 67 -5.08 -2.72 9.89
CA VAL A 67 -5.55 -2.86 11.28
C VAL A 67 -7.03 -3.24 11.28
N GLY A 68 -7.35 -4.44 11.76
CA GLY A 68 -8.73 -4.94 11.77
C GLY A 68 -9.36 -4.92 10.38
N LYS A 69 -10.46 -4.18 10.23
CA LYS A 69 -11.14 -3.96 8.93
C LYS A 69 -10.72 -2.69 8.20
N GLY A 70 -9.65 -2.02 8.63
CA GLY A 70 -9.20 -0.75 8.08
C GLY A 70 -7.69 -0.64 7.97
N VAL A 71 -7.22 0.61 7.89
CA VAL A 71 -5.79 0.95 7.83
C VAL A 71 -5.47 2.06 8.82
N ALA A 72 -4.29 1.97 9.44
CA ALA A 72 -3.69 3.07 10.18
C ALA A 72 -2.68 3.79 9.28
N LEU A 73 -2.71 5.12 9.31
CA LEU A 73 -1.79 5.98 8.58
C LEU A 73 -0.85 6.68 9.56
N SER A 74 0.42 6.81 9.21
CA SER A 74 1.46 7.50 10.01
C SER A 74 2.49 8.19 9.13
#